data_AF-A0A1I5ETM3-F1
#
_entry.id   AF-A0A1I5ETM3-F1
#
_cell.length_a   1.000
_cell.length_b   1.000
_cell.length_c   1.000
_cell.angle_alpha   90.00
_cell.angle_beta   90.00
_cell.angle_gamma   90.00
#
_symmetry.space_group_name_H-M   'P 1'
#
loop_
_entity.id
_entity.type
_entity.pdbx_description
1 polymer ?
#
loop_
_entity_poly.entity_id
_entity_poly.type
_entity_poly.pdbx_seq_one_letter_code
_entity_poly.pdbx_strand_id
1 'polypeptide(L)'
;MTRVLYLYGGWPGHKPYQVAEEWALPIFKNLGYEVDETNDIFCLDADLTGYDLIALNWNNALLSEGLTAAQESNLLGAVES
;
A
#
# COMPACT_ATOMS: atom_id res chain seq x y z
N MET A 1 9.34 -15.47 3.51
CA MET A 1 9.00 -14.91 2.18
C MET A 1 8.48 -13.52 2.47
N THR A 2 8.97 -12.50 1.77
CA THR A 2 8.59 -11.11 2.07
C THR A 2 7.13 -10.89 1.68
N ARG A 3 6.28 -10.55 2.65
CA ARG A 3 4.86 -10.25 2.45
C ARG A 3 4.66 -8.76 2.24
N VAL A 4 3.97 -8.40 1.17
CA VAL A 4 3.77 -7.01 0.74
C VAL A 4 2.29 -6.70 0.68
N LEU A 5 1.85 -5.65 1.38
CA LEU A 5 0.58 -4.99 1.08
C LEU A 5 0.84 -3.96 -0.01
N TYR A 6 0.26 -4.14 -1.19
CA TYR A 6 0.34 -3.16 -2.27
C TYR A 6 -0.99 -2.46 -2.48
N LEU A 7 -1.09 -1.25 -1.93
CA LEU A 7 -2.23 -0.37 -2.10
C LEU A 7 -1.96 0.59 -3.25
N TYR A 8 -2.76 0.52 -4.31
CA TYR A 8 -2.68 1.43 -5.44
C TYR A 8 -4.05 1.93 -5.87
N GLY A 9 -4.13 3.15 -6.39
CA GLY A 9 -5.39 3.73 -6.86
C GLY A 9 -5.53 5.21 -6.55
N GLY A 10 -6.79 5.63 -6.39
CA GLY A 10 -7.18 7.02 -6.15
C GLY A 10 -7.82 7.70 -7.37
N TRP A 11 -7.64 9.01 -7.49
CA TRP A 11 -8.42 9.90 -8.36
C TRP A 11 -7.76 10.15 -9.73
N PRO A 12 -8.50 10.64 -10.74
CA PRO A 12 -7.91 11.02 -12.02
C PRO A 12 -6.82 12.09 -11.86
N GLY A 13 -5.68 11.91 -12.52
CA GLY A 13 -4.59 12.90 -12.55
C GLY A 13 -3.19 12.28 -12.50
N HIS A 14 -3.06 11.09 -11.91
CA HIS A 14 -1.87 10.23 -12.02
C HIS A 14 -2.26 8.86 -12.56
N LYS A 15 -1.28 7.97 -12.77
CA LYS A 15 -1.50 6.65 -13.38
C LYS A 15 -1.14 5.47 -12.46
N PRO A 16 -1.77 5.34 -11.28
CA PRO A 16 -1.42 4.31 -10.30
C PRO A 16 -1.56 2.89 -10.86
N TYR A 17 -2.62 2.62 -11.63
CA TYR A 17 -2.82 1.32 -12.30
C TYR A 17 -1.73 1.00 -13.32
N GLN A 18 -1.32 1.99 -14.13
CA GLN A 18 -0.23 1.77 -15.09
C GLN A 18 1.10 1.50 -14.36
N VAL A 19 1.38 2.21 -13.27
CA VAL A 19 2.57 1.95 -12.44
C VAL A 19 2.50 0.55 -11.80
N ALA A 20 1.34 0.12 -11.33
CA ALA A 20 1.13 -1.22 -10.80
C ALA A 20 1.46 -2.30 -11.85
N GLU A 21 0.82 -2.22 -13.01
CA GLU A 21 0.94 -3.23 -14.09
C GLU A 21 2.32 -3.23 -14.76
N GLU A 22 2.85 -2.06 -15.11
CA GLU A 22 4.05 -1.96 -15.94
C GLU A 22 5.36 -1.93 -15.13
N TRP A 23 5.29 -1.66 -13.82
CA TRP A 23 6.49 -1.44 -13.01
C TRP A 23 6.50 -2.18 -11.67
N ALA A 24 5.55 -1.90 -10.77
CA ALA A 24 5.62 -2.40 -9.39
C ALA A 24 5.41 -3.92 -9.29
N LEU A 25 4.34 -4.46 -9.87
CA LEU A 25 4.04 -5.89 -9.81
C LEU A 25 5.12 -6.76 -10.49
N PRO A 26 5.64 -6.40 -11.69
CA PRO A 26 6.80 -7.09 -12.27
C PRO A 26 8.02 -7.11 -11.34
N ILE A 27 8.32 -6.00 -10.65
CA ILE A 27 9.43 -5.93 -9.71
C ILE A 27 9.20 -6.85 -8.52
N PHE A 28 8.03 -6.79 -7.88
CA PHE A 28 7.71 -7.67 -6.73
C PHE A 28 7.80 -9.15 -7.12
N LYS A 29 7.29 -9.51 -8.30
CA LYS A 29 7.40 -10.86 -8.83
C LYS A 29 8.87 -11.29 -9.03
N ASN A 30 9.69 -10.43 -9.61
CA ASN A 30 11.12 -10.72 -9.81
C ASN A 30 11.89 -10.86 -8.49
N LEU A 31 11.45 -10.14 -7.44
CA LEU A 31 12.01 -10.23 -6.09
C LEU A 31 11.47 -11.44 -5.30
N GLY A 32 10.49 -12.17 -5.82
CA GLY A 32 9.89 -13.32 -5.16
C GLY A 32 9.03 -12.95 -3.96
N TYR A 33 8.40 -11.78 -3.98
CA TYR A 33 7.52 -11.31 -2.91
C TYR A 33 6.13 -11.91 -3.03
N GLU A 34 5.49 -12.13 -1.88
CA GLU A 34 4.07 -12.47 -1.78
C GLU A 34 3.30 -11.16 -1.65
N VAL A 35 2.42 -10.86 -2.61
CA VAL A 35 1.77 -9.55 -2.71
C VAL A 35 0.27 -9.68 -2.51
N ASP A 36 -0.24 -8.99 -1.50
CA ASP A 36 -1.66 -8.73 -1.30
C ASP A 36 -1.99 -7.38 -1.96
N GLU A 37 -2.68 -7.43 -3.10
CA GLU A 37 -3.06 -6.25 -3.88
C GLU A 37 -4.41 -5.69 -3.45
N THR A 38 -4.53 -4.36 -3.36
CA THR A 38 -5.82 -3.72 -3.11
C THR A 38 -5.92 -2.31 -3.69
N ASN A 39 -7.15 -1.92 -4.03
CA ASN A 39 -7.52 -0.55 -4.38
C ASN A 39 -8.43 0.09 -3.31
N ASP A 40 -8.59 -0.56 -2.17
CA ASP A 40 -9.37 -0.08 -1.03
C ASP A 40 -8.47 0.58 0.01
N ILE A 41 -8.54 1.91 0.12
CA ILE A 41 -7.79 2.72 1.09
C ILE A 41 -8.11 2.36 2.55
N PHE A 42 -9.30 1.82 2.82
CA PHE A 42 -9.70 1.44 4.17
C PHE A 42 -8.99 0.17 4.67
N CYS A 43 -8.19 -0.50 3.83
CA CYS A 43 -7.31 -1.59 4.29
C CYS A 43 -6.33 -1.13 5.38
N LEU A 44 -6.02 0.17 5.46
CA LEU A 44 -5.12 0.73 6.46
C LEU A 44 -5.74 0.80 7.88
N ASP A 45 -7.04 0.59 8.02
CA ASP A 45 -7.70 0.46 9.32
C ASP A 45 -7.48 -0.94 9.96
N ALA A 46 -6.92 -1.90 9.22
CA ALA A 46 -6.63 -3.24 9.71
C ALA A 46 -5.32 -3.32 10.52
N ASP A 47 -5.05 -4.49 11.11
CA ASP A 47 -3.73 -4.82 11.65
C ASP A 47 -2.75 -5.06 10.49
N LEU A 48 -1.67 -4.26 10.47
CA LEU A 48 -0.69 -4.21 9.40
C LEU A 48 0.64 -4.89 9.77
N THR A 49 0.80 -5.37 11.01
CA THR A 49 2.07 -5.93 11.53
C THR A 49 2.51 -7.23 10.84
N GLY A 50 1.61 -7.87 10.09
CA GLY A 50 1.89 -9.09 9.32
C GLY A 50 2.58 -8.88 7.97
N TYR A 51 2.81 -7.62 7.55
CA TYR A 51 3.47 -7.27 6.30
C TYR A 51 4.90 -6.80 6.54
N ASP A 52 5.84 -7.30 5.74
CA ASP A 52 7.24 -6.86 5.75
C ASP A 52 7.43 -5.54 4.98
N LEU A 53 6.49 -5.21 4.08
CA LEU A 53 6.48 -3.97 3.30
C LEU A 53 5.04 -3.54 3.03
N ILE A 54 4.77 -2.24 3.26
CA ILE A 54 3.54 -1.58 2.84
C ILE A 54 3.89 -0.62 1.72
N ALA A 55 3.54 -0.97 0.48
CA ALA A 55 3.84 -0.19 -0.71
C ALA A 55 2.61 0.64 -1.12
N LEU A 56 2.77 1.97 -1.05
CA LEU A 56 1.69 2.92 -1.25
C LEU A 56 1.86 3.64 -2.60
N ASN A 57 0.99 3.34 -3.56
CA ASN A 57 0.89 4.00 -4.86
C ASN A 57 -0.50 4.64 -5.02
N TRP A 58 -0.78 5.58 -4.12
CA TRP A 58 -2.06 6.27 -4.04
C TRP A 58 -1.88 7.73 -4.37
N ASN A 59 -2.73 8.28 -5.22
CA ASN A 59 -2.56 9.63 -5.76
C ASN A 59 -3.48 10.68 -5.11
N ASN A 60 -3.97 10.44 -3.90
CA ASN A 60 -4.93 11.32 -3.22
C ASN A 60 -4.44 11.79 -1.85
N ALA A 61 -4.92 12.96 -1.45
CA ALA A 61 -4.77 13.62 -0.15
C ALA A 61 -5.02 12.68 1.04
N LEU A 62 -5.80 11.60 0.88
CA LEU A 62 -5.99 10.63 1.96
C LEU A 62 -4.68 10.02 2.49
N LEU A 63 -3.64 9.85 1.66
CA LEU A 63 -2.33 9.38 2.15
C LEU A 63 -1.33 10.48 2.51
N SER A 64 -1.59 11.74 2.16
CA SER A 64 -0.66 12.86 2.41
C SER A 64 -1.19 13.90 3.39
N GLU A 65 -2.49 13.96 3.61
CA GLU A 65 -3.19 15.07 4.29
C GLU A 65 -4.43 14.62 5.09
N GLY A 66 -4.93 13.40 4.92
CA GLY A 66 -6.26 13.00 5.39
C GLY A 66 -6.41 11.56 5.89
N LEU A 67 -5.34 10.97 6.43
CA LEU A 67 -5.46 9.68 7.12
C LEU A 67 -6.34 9.83 8.36
N THR A 68 -7.09 8.78 8.68
CA THR A 68 -7.77 8.72 9.99
C THR A 68 -6.75 8.46 11.09
N ALA A 69 -7.05 8.86 12.33
CA ALA A 69 -6.17 8.56 13.47
C ALA A 69 -5.92 7.05 13.66
N ALA A 70 -6.88 6.20 13.26
CA ALA A 70 -6.71 4.74 13.29
C ALA A 70 -5.69 4.29 12.24
N GLN A 71 -5.81 4.77 11.00
CA GLN A 71 -4.88 4.45 9.92
C GLN A 71 -3.45 4.93 10.24
N GLU A 72 -3.31 6.13 10.80
CA GLU A 72 -2.02 6.64 11.28
C GLU A 72 -1.42 5.73 12.38
N SER A 73 -2.23 5.37 13.38
CA SER A 73 -1.80 4.50 14.48
C SER A 73 -1.39 3.10 13.99
N ASN A 74 -2.12 2.53 13.04
CA ASN A 74 -1.83 1.19 12.51
C ASN A 74 -0.58 1.20 11.63
N LEU A 75 -0.38 2.22 10.79
CA LEU A 75 0.84 2.39 10.00
C LEU A 75 2.06 2.57 10.90
N LEU A 76 1.95 3.37 11.96
CA LEU A 76 3.02 3.52 12.95
C LEU A 76 3.29 2.19 13.66
N GLY A 77 2.23 1.49 14.10
CA GLY A 77 2.33 0.19 14.75
C GLY A 77 3.03 -0.87 13.90
N ALA A 78 2.85 -0.84 12.59
CA ALA A 78 3.55 -1.74 11.65
C ALA A 78 5.06 -1.46 11.54
N VAL A 79 5.49 -0.22 11.77
CA VAL A 79 6.90 0.18 11.71
C VAL A 79 7.61 -0.09 13.04
N GLU A 80 6.89 0.03 14.16
CA GLU A 80 7.45 -0.14 15.50
C GLU A 80 7.51 -1.61 15.96
N SER A 81 6.89 -2.53 15.23
CA SER A 81 6.84 -3.98 15.54
C SER A 81 8.08 -4.77 15.12
#